data_AF-A0A258FIB0-F1
#
_entry.id   AF-A0A258FIB0-F1
#
_cell.length_a   1.000
_cell.length_b   1.000
_cell.length_c   1.000
_cell.angle_alpha   90.00
_cell.angle_beta   90.00
_cell.angle_gamma   90.00
#
_symmetry.space_group_name_H-M   'P 1'
#
loop_
_entity.id
_entity.type
_entity.pdbx_description
1 polymer ?
#
loop_
_entity_poly.entity_id
_entity_poly.type
_entity_poly.pdbx_seq_one_letter_code
_entity_poly.pdbx_strand_id
1 'polypeptide(L)'
;MSGHPLDRQAWSALTGRQTAFCIAEGRARRFHPEVGVFAAVEDGSEDSLAGLARLVRAHGDVALLEPGEAPPIPRVAVRSRDLGWQGVARAVPKPQPGRFDIAPLTEADAAQMLALATLTEPGPFFARTHTLGGFIGIKSEGRLVAMAGERMKPQGFTEISGVCTHPDYRGRGYGSALILQVAAIIQARGETPYLHAYASNTAAIALYETLGFGFRAEVVMAVPNLAGHPSGRSDLYRRGPGRRGL
;
A
#
# COMPACT_ATOMS: atom_id res chain seq x y z
N MET A 1 12.71 2.90 23.88
CA MET A 1 11.33 3.40 23.71
C MET A 1 10.87 2.92 22.34
N SER A 2 9.83 2.07 22.26
CA SER A 2 9.30 1.66 20.96
C SER A 2 8.64 2.87 20.29
N GLY A 3 9.08 3.23 19.08
CA GLY A 3 8.45 4.26 18.26
C GLY A 3 6.98 3.94 17.93
N HIS A 4 6.28 4.88 17.31
CA HIS A 4 4.87 4.68 16.97
C HIS A 4 4.74 3.57 15.90
N PRO A 5 3.73 2.67 15.95
CA PRO A 5 3.64 1.51 15.03
C PRO A 5 3.69 1.86 13.53
N LEU A 6 3.17 3.04 13.17
CA LEU A 6 3.18 3.57 11.80
C LEU A 6 4.52 4.19 11.34
N ASP A 7 5.51 4.32 12.21
CA ASP A 7 6.88 4.71 11.79
C ASP A 7 7.59 3.52 11.13
N ARG A 8 7.22 2.30 11.52
CA ARG A 8 7.82 1.06 11.04
C ARG A 8 6.73 0.06 10.68
N GLN A 9 5.79 0.51 9.87
CA GLN A 9 4.54 -0.20 9.56
C GLN A 9 4.78 -1.58 8.94
N ALA A 10 5.79 -1.72 8.06
CA ALA A 10 6.14 -3.01 7.49
C ALA A 10 6.71 -3.96 8.57
N TRP A 11 7.59 -3.46 9.45
CA TRP A 11 8.11 -4.22 10.58
C TRP A 11 6.97 -4.66 11.52
N SER A 12 6.16 -3.71 12.00
CA SER A 12 5.04 -3.95 12.92
C SER A 12 4.02 -4.95 12.35
N ALA A 13 3.73 -4.87 11.05
CA ALA A 13 2.84 -5.82 10.38
C ALA A 13 3.45 -7.23 10.32
N LEU A 14 4.70 -7.35 9.85
CA LEU A 14 5.38 -8.63 9.59
C LEU A 14 5.89 -9.35 10.85
N THR A 15 6.01 -8.65 11.97
CA THR A 15 6.27 -9.24 13.29
C THR A 15 5.00 -9.36 14.15
N GLY A 16 3.84 -9.03 13.57
CA GLY A 16 2.55 -9.02 14.24
C GLY A 16 1.48 -9.74 13.43
N ARG A 17 0.40 -9.03 13.11
CA ARG A 17 -0.83 -9.61 12.53
C ARG A 17 -0.64 -10.23 11.15
N GLN A 18 0.43 -9.90 10.44
CA GLN A 18 0.73 -10.39 9.09
C GLN A 18 1.97 -11.27 9.04
N THR A 19 2.38 -11.85 10.17
CA THR A 19 3.52 -12.79 10.24
C THR A 19 3.35 -14.00 9.30
N ALA A 20 2.12 -14.43 9.02
CA ALA A 20 1.85 -15.52 8.08
C ALA A 20 2.25 -15.21 6.62
N PHE A 21 2.40 -13.92 6.25
CA PHE A 21 2.88 -13.51 4.93
C PHE A 21 4.38 -13.24 4.88
N CYS A 22 5.09 -13.48 6.00
CA CYS A 22 6.46 -13.05 6.18
C CYS A 22 7.46 -14.09 5.70
N ILE A 23 8.46 -13.63 4.94
CA ILE A 23 9.73 -14.34 4.74
C ILE A 23 10.77 -13.62 5.58
N ALA A 24 11.48 -14.37 6.42
CA ALA A 24 12.43 -13.86 7.40
C ALA A 24 13.85 -14.36 7.13
N GLU A 25 14.83 -13.48 7.38
CA GLU A 25 16.25 -13.80 7.34
C GLU A 25 16.94 -13.05 8.48
N GLY A 26 17.27 -13.76 9.57
CA GLY A 26 17.82 -13.13 10.78
C GLY A 26 16.89 -12.05 11.34
N ARG A 27 17.33 -10.79 11.25
CA ARG A 27 16.59 -9.58 11.68
C ARG A 27 15.92 -8.82 10.54
N ALA A 28 15.88 -9.38 9.33
CA ALA A 28 15.18 -8.81 8.18
C ALA A 28 13.88 -9.56 7.91
N ARG A 29 12.85 -8.83 7.46
CA ARG A 29 11.51 -9.33 7.18
C ARG A 29 11.03 -8.76 5.85
N ARG A 30 10.36 -9.55 5.02
CA ARG A 30 9.65 -9.09 3.82
C ARG A 30 8.29 -9.77 3.68
N PHE A 31 7.37 -9.12 2.98
CA PHE A 31 6.19 -9.80 2.45
C PHE A 31 6.59 -10.82 1.38
N HIS A 32 5.83 -11.93 1.30
CA HIS A 32 5.92 -12.88 0.20
C HIS A 32 5.73 -12.15 -1.16
N PRO A 33 6.56 -12.40 -2.19
CA PRO A 33 6.56 -11.65 -3.45
C PRO A 33 5.24 -11.66 -4.24
N GLU A 34 4.40 -12.67 -4.03
CA GLU A 34 3.08 -12.75 -4.67
C GLU A 34 2.02 -11.87 -4.00
N VAL A 35 2.31 -11.41 -2.78
CA VAL A 35 1.36 -10.70 -1.92
C VAL A 35 1.75 -9.24 -1.79
N GLY A 36 3.05 -8.95 -1.63
CA GLY A 36 3.54 -7.60 -1.45
C GLY A 36 5.04 -7.45 -1.66
N VAL A 37 5.47 -6.19 -1.71
CA VAL A 37 6.84 -5.76 -2.01
C VAL A 37 7.54 -5.14 -0.80
N PHE A 38 6.82 -4.83 0.28
CA PHE A 38 7.40 -4.16 1.42
C PHE A 38 8.31 -5.07 2.25
N ALA A 39 9.38 -4.49 2.76
CA ALA A 39 10.32 -5.12 3.68
C ALA A 39 10.68 -4.16 4.82
N ALA A 40 11.27 -4.70 5.88
CA ALA A 40 11.84 -3.95 6.99
C ALA A 40 12.94 -4.76 7.68
N VAL A 41 13.77 -4.08 8.45
CA VAL A 41 14.82 -4.66 9.30
C VAL A 41 14.58 -4.30 10.75
N GLU A 42 15.08 -5.07 11.71
CA GLU A 42 14.89 -4.74 13.14
C GLU A 42 15.59 -3.44 13.52
N ASP A 43 16.79 -3.24 12.99
CA ASP A 43 17.67 -2.12 13.28
C ASP A 43 18.60 -1.85 12.08
N GLY A 44 19.40 -0.78 12.18
CA GLY A 44 20.40 -0.42 11.16
C GLY A 44 21.72 -1.20 11.28
N SER A 45 21.78 -2.31 12.02
CA SER A 45 23.02 -3.08 12.14
C SER A 45 23.43 -3.73 10.82
N GLU A 46 24.71 -4.02 10.67
CA GLU A 46 25.24 -4.73 9.49
C GLU A 46 24.56 -6.08 9.28
N ASP A 47 24.27 -6.81 10.36
CA ASP A 47 23.60 -8.12 10.31
C ASP A 47 22.16 -8.01 9.77
N SER A 48 21.41 -7.01 10.25
CA SER A 48 20.07 -6.70 9.78
C SER A 48 20.06 -6.37 8.28
N LEU A 49 20.97 -5.51 7.84
CA LEU A 49 21.08 -5.09 6.44
C LEU A 49 21.58 -6.21 5.54
N ALA A 50 22.50 -7.06 6.02
CA ALA A 50 22.96 -8.25 5.30
C ALA A 50 21.83 -9.28 5.12
N GLY A 51 20.97 -9.45 6.14
CA GLY A 51 19.76 -10.27 6.03
C GLY A 51 18.81 -9.74 4.96
N LEU A 52 18.59 -8.42 4.90
CA LEU A 52 17.77 -7.81 3.86
C LEU A 52 18.36 -8.03 2.47
N ALA A 53 19.67 -7.88 2.30
CA ALA A 53 20.35 -8.15 1.03
C ALA A 53 20.18 -9.61 0.56
N ARG A 54 20.20 -10.58 1.49
CA ARG A 54 19.92 -11.99 1.17
C ARG A 54 18.47 -12.21 0.74
N LEU A 55 17.50 -11.58 1.41
CA LEU A 55 16.09 -11.63 1.02
C LEU A 55 15.85 -11.04 -0.38
N VAL A 56 16.49 -9.91 -0.69
CA VAL A 56 16.40 -9.28 -2.02
C VAL A 56 17.00 -10.20 -3.08
N ARG A 57 18.13 -10.85 -2.79
CA ARG A 57 18.76 -11.81 -3.71
C ARG A 57 17.90 -13.04 -3.98
N ALA A 58 17.27 -13.59 -2.95
CA ALA A 58 16.50 -14.82 -3.05
C ALA A 58 15.11 -14.60 -3.67
N HIS A 59 14.49 -13.42 -3.43
CA HIS A 59 13.07 -13.21 -3.71
C HIS A 59 12.76 -11.97 -4.57
N GLY A 60 13.79 -11.27 -5.04
CA GLY A 60 13.66 -10.08 -5.87
C GLY A 60 13.48 -8.78 -5.09
N ASP A 61 13.28 -7.69 -5.83
CA ASP A 61 13.24 -6.32 -5.30
C ASP A 61 12.19 -6.12 -4.21
N VAL A 62 12.46 -5.15 -3.33
CA VAL A 62 11.59 -4.74 -2.22
C VAL A 62 11.42 -3.23 -2.19
N ALA A 63 10.46 -2.75 -1.41
CA ALA A 63 10.33 -1.36 -1.05
C ALA A 63 10.42 -1.19 0.47
N LEU A 64 11.14 -0.16 0.89
CA LEU A 64 11.15 0.33 2.26
C LEU A 64 10.25 1.55 2.32
N LEU A 65 9.45 1.66 3.38
CA LEU A 65 8.55 2.78 3.60
C LEU A 65 8.60 3.11 5.09
N GLU A 66 9.47 4.04 5.47
CA GLU A 66 9.69 4.47 6.86
C GLU A 66 9.96 6.00 6.88
N PRO A 67 9.83 6.69 8.02
CA PRO A 67 10.33 8.04 8.19
C PRO A 67 11.85 8.11 8.02
N GLY A 68 12.33 9.18 7.38
CA GLY A 68 13.75 9.43 7.20
C GLY A 68 14.40 8.62 6.08
N GLU A 69 15.72 8.71 5.98
CA GLU A 69 16.45 8.04 4.91
C GLU A 69 16.57 6.53 5.15
N ALA A 70 16.34 5.75 4.09
CA ALA A 70 16.61 4.33 4.11
C ALA A 70 18.10 4.07 4.35
N PRO A 71 18.47 3.16 5.28
CA PRO A 71 19.87 2.84 5.53
C PRO A 71 20.53 2.23 4.29
N PRO A 72 21.85 2.44 4.08
CA PRO A 72 22.55 1.85 2.95
C PRO A 72 22.55 0.32 3.06
N ILE A 73 21.98 -0.36 2.06
CA ILE A 73 21.93 -1.83 2.03
C ILE A 73 23.18 -2.35 1.29
N PRO A 74 23.99 -3.23 1.89
CA PRO A 74 25.21 -3.74 1.26
C PRO A 74 24.94 -4.35 -0.13
N ARG A 75 25.66 -3.86 -1.15
CA ARG A 75 25.61 -4.35 -2.55
C ARG A 75 24.23 -4.21 -3.22
N VAL A 76 23.38 -3.33 -2.70
CA VAL A 76 22.04 -3.05 -3.22
C VAL A 76 21.94 -1.54 -3.45
N ALA A 77 21.61 -1.13 -4.67
CA ALA A 77 21.47 0.27 -5.02
C ALA A 77 20.04 0.74 -4.75
N VAL A 78 19.86 1.99 -4.33
CA VAL A 78 18.51 2.59 -4.26
C VAL A 78 18.18 3.18 -5.62
N ARG A 79 17.14 2.66 -6.30
CA ARG A 79 16.74 3.13 -7.64
C ARG A 79 15.93 4.41 -7.59
N SER A 80 14.97 4.46 -6.68
CA SER A 80 14.09 5.60 -6.52
C SER A 80 13.88 5.89 -5.04
N ARG A 81 13.61 7.17 -4.79
CA ARG A 81 13.22 7.71 -3.49
C ARG A 81 12.10 8.68 -3.78
N ASP A 82 10.91 8.38 -3.26
CA ASP A 82 9.76 9.25 -3.39
C ASP A 82 9.24 9.62 -2.01
N LEU A 83 8.94 10.91 -1.85
CA LEU A 83 8.36 11.43 -0.64
C LEU A 83 6.90 11.02 -0.54
N GLY A 84 6.51 10.54 0.63
CA GLY A 84 5.16 10.08 0.95
C GLY A 84 4.53 10.94 2.04
N TRP A 85 3.25 11.23 1.86
CA TRP A 85 2.36 11.76 2.89
C TRP A 85 1.68 10.57 3.58
N GLN A 86 1.84 10.44 4.90
CA GLN A 86 1.11 9.46 5.69
C GLN A 86 -0.05 10.13 6.41
N GLY A 87 -1.27 9.67 6.09
CA GLY A 87 -2.51 10.16 6.68
C GLY A 87 -3.13 9.16 7.63
N VAL A 88 -3.70 9.65 8.73
CA VAL A 88 -4.43 8.83 9.70
C VAL A 88 -5.84 9.39 9.86
N ALA A 89 -6.83 8.50 9.97
CA ALA A 89 -8.21 8.85 10.25
C ALA A 89 -8.31 9.70 11.53
N ARG A 90 -8.93 10.87 11.44
CA ARG A 90 -9.24 11.76 12.57
C ARG A 90 -10.73 11.79 12.84
N ALA A 91 -11.50 12.13 11.81
CA ALA A 91 -12.95 12.25 11.88
C ALA A 91 -13.55 11.82 10.53
N VAL A 92 -13.51 10.52 10.25
CA VAL A 92 -14.02 9.96 9.00
C VAL A 92 -15.56 9.98 9.02
N PRO A 93 -16.22 10.62 8.03
CA PRO A 93 -17.67 10.60 7.93
C PRO A 93 -18.21 9.18 7.73
N LYS A 94 -19.43 8.93 8.18
CA LYS A 94 -20.10 7.65 7.87
C LYS A 94 -20.36 7.54 6.36
N PRO A 95 -20.18 6.36 5.75
CA PRO A 95 -20.57 6.12 4.37
C PRO A 95 -22.06 6.43 4.17
N GLN A 96 -22.41 6.97 3.00
CA GLN A 96 -23.81 7.17 2.61
C GLN A 96 -24.38 5.84 2.10
N PRO A 97 -25.35 5.22 2.79
CA PRO A 97 -25.93 3.95 2.34
C PRO A 97 -26.64 4.09 1.00
N GLY A 98 -26.61 3.04 0.17
CA GLY A 98 -27.41 2.94 -1.06
C GLY A 98 -27.00 3.88 -2.20
N ARG A 99 -25.97 4.72 -2.05
CA ARG A 99 -25.49 5.59 -3.13
C ARG A 99 -24.90 4.80 -4.30
N PHE A 100 -24.18 3.72 -3.99
CA PHE A 100 -23.58 2.81 -4.96
C PHE A 100 -23.76 1.37 -4.49
N ASP A 101 -23.87 0.45 -5.44
CA ASP A 101 -23.84 -0.99 -5.16
C ASP A 101 -22.38 -1.43 -4.91
N ILE A 102 -21.97 -1.40 -3.64
CA ILE A 102 -20.64 -1.78 -3.18
C ILE A 102 -20.74 -3.17 -2.55
N ALA A 103 -19.99 -4.11 -3.11
CA ALA A 103 -19.98 -5.50 -2.64
C ALA A 103 -18.57 -5.92 -2.18
N PRO A 104 -18.47 -6.87 -1.23
CA PRO A 104 -17.22 -7.57 -0.96
C PRO A 104 -16.67 -8.26 -2.22
N LEU A 105 -15.36 -8.19 -2.41
CA LEU A 105 -14.64 -8.93 -3.44
C LEU A 105 -14.02 -10.18 -2.84
N THR A 106 -14.02 -11.25 -3.60
CA THR A 106 -13.59 -12.59 -3.17
C THR A 106 -12.49 -13.14 -4.08
N GLU A 107 -12.04 -14.38 -3.82
CA GLU A 107 -11.11 -15.08 -4.71
C GLU A 107 -11.62 -15.17 -6.15
N ALA A 108 -12.94 -15.27 -6.35
CA ALA A 108 -13.54 -15.29 -7.69
C ALA A 108 -13.34 -13.97 -8.46
N ASP A 109 -13.04 -12.88 -7.75
CA ASP A 109 -12.80 -11.56 -8.34
C ASP A 109 -11.31 -11.27 -8.57
N ALA A 110 -10.39 -12.12 -8.09
CA ALA A 110 -8.95 -11.86 -8.06
C ALA A 110 -8.38 -11.48 -9.44
N ALA A 111 -8.81 -12.17 -10.50
CA ALA A 111 -8.39 -11.85 -11.87
C ALA A 111 -8.88 -10.46 -12.32
N GLN A 112 -10.11 -10.06 -11.97
CA GLN A 112 -10.63 -8.74 -12.30
C GLN A 112 -9.96 -7.64 -11.47
N MET A 113 -9.64 -7.92 -10.20
CA MET A 113 -8.90 -7.00 -9.34
C MET A 113 -7.50 -6.73 -9.88
N LEU A 114 -6.78 -7.78 -10.26
CA LEU A 114 -5.47 -7.66 -10.89
C LEU A 114 -5.56 -6.89 -12.20
N ALA A 115 -6.51 -7.23 -13.08
CA ALA A 115 -6.69 -6.53 -14.35
C ALA A 115 -6.98 -5.03 -14.17
N LEU A 116 -7.86 -4.68 -13.22
CA LEU A 116 -8.16 -3.28 -12.91
C LEU A 116 -6.94 -2.56 -12.32
N ALA A 117 -6.20 -3.20 -11.41
CA ALA A 117 -5.00 -2.62 -10.83
C ALA A 117 -3.90 -2.41 -11.88
N THR A 118 -3.67 -3.39 -12.77
CA THR A 118 -2.72 -3.25 -13.89
C THR A 118 -3.11 -2.10 -14.81
N LEU A 119 -4.40 -1.91 -15.08
CA LEU A 119 -4.87 -0.82 -15.94
C LEU A 119 -4.72 0.58 -15.30
N THR A 120 -4.78 0.66 -13.97
CA THR A 120 -4.93 1.94 -13.26
C THR A 120 -3.73 2.33 -12.40
N GLU A 121 -2.80 1.42 -12.18
CA GLU A 121 -1.56 1.60 -11.42
C GLU A 121 -1.78 2.23 -10.02
N PRO A 122 -2.61 1.64 -9.12
CA PRO A 122 -2.88 2.18 -7.78
C PRO A 122 -1.70 2.03 -6.79
N GLY A 123 -0.50 1.75 -7.30
CA GLY A 123 0.63 1.21 -6.56
C GLY A 123 0.76 -0.31 -6.71
N PRO A 124 1.70 -0.94 -5.98
CA PRO A 124 2.00 -2.36 -6.15
C PRO A 124 0.79 -3.24 -5.88
N PHE A 125 0.43 -4.03 -6.89
CA PHE A 125 -0.65 -5.01 -6.83
C PHE A 125 -0.22 -6.26 -7.58
N PHE A 126 -0.27 -7.40 -6.92
CA PHE A 126 0.18 -8.70 -7.38
C PHE A 126 -0.96 -9.72 -7.35
N ALA A 127 -0.70 -10.91 -7.88
CA ALA A 127 -1.69 -11.98 -8.02
C ALA A 127 -2.41 -12.34 -6.72
N ARG A 128 -1.77 -12.16 -5.56
CA ARG A 128 -2.35 -12.46 -4.23
C ARG A 128 -2.39 -11.26 -3.30
N THR A 129 -2.26 -10.03 -3.81
CA THR A 129 -2.35 -8.84 -2.96
C THR A 129 -3.71 -8.71 -2.29
N HIS A 130 -4.77 -9.18 -2.93
CA HIS A 130 -6.11 -9.21 -2.34
C HIS A 130 -6.20 -10.06 -1.07
N THR A 131 -5.27 -10.98 -0.82
CA THR A 131 -5.28 -11.80 0.41
C THR A 131 -4.76 -11.05 1.64
N LEU A 132 -4.24 -9.82 1.51
CA LEU A 132 -3.74 -9.03 2.64
C LEU A 132 -4.84 -8.53 3.59
N GLY A 133 -6.09 -8.48 3.12
CA GLY A 133 -7.24 -8.08 3.90
C GLY A 133 -8.50 -7.95 3.04
N GLY A 134 -9.55 -7.34 3.59
CA GLY A 134 -10.82 -7.21 2.89
C GLY A 134 -10.72 -6.25 1.70
N PHE A 135 -11.29 -6.64 0.56
CA PHE A 135 -11.51 -5.77 -0.59
C PHE A 135 -13.00 -5.63 -0.88
N ILE A 136 -13.37 -4.46 -1.36
CA ILE A 136 -14.72 -4.13 -1.81
C ILE A 136 -14.66 -3.45 -3.17
N GLY A 137 -15.74 -3.54 -3.93
CA GLY A 137 -15.77 -2.98 -5.28
C GLY A 137 -17.17 -2.70 -5.79
N ILE A 138 -17.19 -2.00 -6.92
CA ILE A 138 -18.39 -1.64 -7.67
C ILE A 138 -18.27 -2.32 -9.04
N LYS A 139 -19.33 -3.02 -9.44
CA LYS A 139 -19.43 -3.66 -10.75
C LYS A 139 -20.43 -2.93 -11.64
N SER A 140 -20.14 -2.92 -12.94
CA SER A 140 -21.05 -2.44 -13.98
C SER A 140 -21.08 -3.51 -15.06
N GLU A 141 -22.27 -4.04 -15.36
CA GLU A 141 -22.45 -5.11 -16.37
C GLU A 141 -21.54 -6.33 -16.11
N GLY A 142 -21.43 -6.75 -14.85
CA GLY A 142 -20.60 -7.88 -14.43
C GLY A 142 -19.10 -7.62 -14.34
N ARG A 143 -18.63 -6.45 -14.79
CA ARG A 143 -17.22 -6.05 -14.77
C ARG A 143 -16.89 -5.17 -13.57
N LEU A 144 -15.78 -5.45 -12.89
CA LEU A 144 -15.25 -4.61 -11.82
C LEU A 144 -14.75 -3.27 -12.38
N VAL A 145 -15.34 -2.16 -11.94
CA VAL A 145 -15.02 -0.81 -12.44
C VAL A 145 -14.38 0.08 -11.39
N ALA A 146 -14.50 -0.25 -10.11
CA ALA A 146 -13.78 0.42 -9.04
C ALA A 146 -13.58 -0.53 -7.86
N MET A 147 -12.47 -0.39 -7.15
CA MET A 147 -12.19 -1.15 -5.94
C MET A 147 -11.37 -0.35 -4.92
N ALA A 148 -11.42 -0.79 -3.68
CA ALA A 148 -10.51 -0.42 -2.61
C ALA A 148 -10.39 -1.60 -1.64
N GLY A 149 -9.31 -1.65 -0.88
CA GLY A 149 -9.15 -2.67 0.14
C GLY A 149 -8.09 -2.34 1.17
N GLU A 150 -7.62 -3.38 1.82
CA GLU A 150 -6.71 -3.30 2.94
C GLU A 150 -5.31 -3.80 2.56
N ARG A 151 -4.27 -3.24 3.20
CA ARG A 151 -2.88 -3.67 2.98
C ARG A 151 -2.14 -3.92 4.29
N MET A 152 -1.21 -3.05 4.70
CA MET A 152 -0.42 -3.30 5.91
C MET A 152 -1.27 -3.18 7.18
N LYS A 153 -1.04 -4.06 8.14
CA LYS A 153 -1.79 -4.16 9.41
C LYS A 153 -0.88 -4.01 10.66
N PRO A 154 -0.23 -2.84 10.88
CA PRO A 154 0.48 -2.56 12.13
C PRO A 154 -0.42 -2.71 13.37
N GLN A 155 0.18 -2.76 14.55
CA GLN A 155 -0.56 -2.86 15.80
C GLN A 155 -1.55 -1.70 15.96
N GLY A 156 -2.85 -2.01 16.01
CA GLY A 156 -3.93 -1.03 16.17
C GLY A 156 -4.33 -0.26 14.89
N PHE A 157 -3.65 -0.48 13.76
CA PHE A 157 -3.89 0.27 12.51
C PHE A 157 -4.04 -0.66 11.31
N THR A 158 -4.89 -0.28 10.36
CA THR A 158 -5.01 -0.98 9.06
C THR A 158 -4.96 0.01 7.91
N GLU A 159 -4.13 -0.31 6.92
CA GLU A 159 -3.90 0.54 5.77
C GLU A 159 -5.01 0.40 4.74
N ILE A 160 -5.57 1.51 4.28
CA ILE A 160 -6.42 1.56 3.08
C ILE A 160 -5.50 1.64 1.86
N SER A 161 -5.71 0.75 0.90
CA SER A 161 -4.90 0.67 -0.32
C SER A 161 -5.68 0.13 -1.51
N GLY A 162 -5.02 0.03 -2.66
CA GLY A 162 -5.62 -0.51 -3.89
C GLY A 162 -6.83 0.29 -4.37
N VAL A 163 -6.91 1.59 -4.04
CA VAL A 163 -8.02 2.45 -4.45
C VAL A 163 -7.85 2.79 -5.92
N CYS A 164 -8.70 2.24 -6.78
CA CYS A 164 -8.70 2.58 -8.19
C CYS A 164 -10.08 2.57 -8.81
N THR A 165 -10.18 3.26 -9.95
CA THR A 165 -11.39 3.34 -10.75
C THR A 165 -11.00 3.32 -12.22
N HIS A 166 -11.68 2.48 -12.97
CA HIS A 166 -11.56 2.37 -14.42
C HIS A 166 -11.67 3.76 -15.06
N PRO A 167 -10.84 4.12 -16.05
CA PRO A 167 -10.84 5.44 -16.66
C PRO A 167 -12.22 5.96 -17.07
N ASP A 168 -13.04 5.12 -17.73
CA ASP A 168 -14.39 5.45 -18.20
C ASP A 168 -15.44 5.66 -17.08
N TYR A 169 -15.08 5.36 -15.84
CA TYR A 169 -15.95 5.41 -14.66
C TYR A 169 -15.48 6.46 -13.64
N ARG A 170 -14.46 7.26 -13.97
CA ARG A 170 -13.97 8.34 -13.11
C ARG A 170 -14.96 9.50 -13.03
N GLY A 171 -14.76 10.39 -12.04
CA GLY A 171 -15.62 11.56 -11.83
C GLY A 171 -17.00 11.25 -11.20
N ARG A 172 -17.28 10.00 -10.87
CA ARG A 172 -18.57 9.57 -10.29
C ARG A 172 -18.60 9.53 -8.76
N GLY A 173 -17.45 9.72 -8.10
CA GLY A 173 -17.33 9.65 -6.64
C GLY A 173 -17.08 8.25 -6.06
N TYR A 174 -16.75 7.25 -6.90
CA TYR A 174 -16.50 5.88 -6.46
C TYR A 174 -15.34 5.76 -5.46
N GLY A 175 -14.18 6.37 -5.77
CA GLY A 175 -13.02 6.32 -4.87
C GLY A 175 -13.33 6.82 -3.46
N SER A 176 -14.00 7.97 -3.35
CA SER A 176 -14.43 8.53 -2.07
C SER A 176 -15.36 7.58 -1.30
N ALA A 177 -16.38 7.03 -1.97
CA ALA A 177 -17.32 6.11 -1.34
C ALA A 177 -16.64 4.82 -0.87
N LEU A 178 -15.74 4.27 -1.68
CA LEU A 178 -14.98 3.07 -1.34
C LEU A 178 -14.02 3.32 -0.17
N ILE A 179 -13.31 4.45 -0.13
CA ILE A 179 -12.44 4.81 1.01
C ILE A 179 -13.24 4.91 2.30
N LEU A 180 -14.38 5.61 2.29
CA LEU A 180 -15.24 5.74 3.47
C LEU A 180 -15.75 4.37 3.93
N GLN A 181 -16.16 3.52 2.98
CA GLN A 181 -16.66 2.18 3.31
C GLN A 181 -15.56 1.29 3.90
N VAL A 182 -14.35 1.29 3.34
CA VAL A 182 -13.20 0.56 3.92
C VAL A 182 -12.86 1.12 5.30
N ALA A 183 -12.81 2.44 5.46
CA ALA A 183 -12.54 3.06 6.75
C ALA A 183 -13.58 2.66 7.82
N ALA A 184 -14.87 2.64 7.46
CA ALA A 184 -15.93 2.18 8.35
C ALA A 184 -15.78 0.70 8.73
N ILE A 185 -15.41 -0.16 7.77
CA ILE A 185 -15.14 -1.59 8.02
C ILE A 185 -13.95 -1.76 8.98
N ILE A 186 -12.88 -0.99 8.81
CA ILE A 186 -11.72 -0.99 9.72
C ILE A 186 -12.12 -0.52 11.13
N GLN A 187 -12.84 0.60 11.23
CA GLN A 187 -13.27 1.17 12.52
C GLN A 187 -14.25 0.25 13.27
N ALA A 188 -15.12 -0.46 12.57
CA ALA A 188 -16.04 -1.42 13.18
C ALA A 188 -15.31 -2.57 13.92
N ARG A 189 -14.04 -2.83 13.57
CA ARG A 189 -13.18 -3.83 14.25
C ARG A 189 -12.33 -3.23 15.38
N GLY A 190 -12.51 -1.95 15.70
CA GLY A 190 -11.71 -1.26 16.72
C GLY A 190 -10.30 -0.85 16.25
N GLU A 191 -10.07 -0.80 14.95
CA GLU A 191 -8.78 -0.42 14.35
C GLU A 191 -8.83 1.01 13.82
N THR A 192 -7.67 1.67 13.72
CA THR A 192 -7.55 3.00 13.12
C THR A 192 -7.15 2.93 11.64
N PRO A 193 -7.97 3.46 10.70
CA PRO A 193 -7.58 3.55 9.31
C PRO A 193 -6.42 4.52 9.08
N TYR A 194 -5.50 4.16 8.20
CA TYR A 194 -4.46 5.05 7.71
C TYR A 194 -4.19 4.77 6.23
N LEU A 195 -3.49 5.66 5.55
CA LEU A 195 -3.11 5.49 4.15
C LEU A 195 -1.89 6.33 3.80
N HIS A 196 -1.36 6.09 2.60
CA HIS A 196 -0.26 6.86 2.03
C HIS A 196 -0.66 7.49 0.70
N ALA A 197 -0.09 8.66 0.42
CA ALA A 197 -0.05 9.26 -0.90
C ALA A 197 1.39 9.61 -1.24
N TYR A 198 1.75 9.68 -2.51
CA TYR A 198 2.93 10.45 -2.89
C TYR A 198 2.71 11.91 -2.48
N ALA A 199 3.73 12.55 -1.88
CA ALA A 199 3.64 13.95 -1.44
C ALA A 199 3.32 14.90 -2.61
N SER A 200 3.71 14.53 -3.84
CA SER A 200 3.39 15.27 -5.06
C SER A 200 1.93 15.10 -5.52
N ASN A 201 1.17 14.13 -4.98
CA ASN A 201 -0.21 13.88 -5.35
C ASN A 201 -1.16 14.72 -4.51
N THR A 202 -1.06 16.05 -4.67
CA THR A 202 -1.83 17.04 -3.91
C THR A 202 -3.34 16.87 -4.07
N ALA A 203 -3.80 16.41 -5.23
CA ALA A 203 -5.22 16.12 -5.48
C ALA A 203 -5.75 14.96 -4.63
N ALA A 204 -5.00 13.87 -4.50
CA ALA A 204 -5.38 12.75 -3.63
C ALA A 204 -5.31 13.15 -2.15
N ILE A 205 -4.27 13.90 -1.75
CA ILE A 205 -4.12 14.40 -0.37
C ILE A 205 -5.31 15.27 0.02
N ALA A 206 -5.66 16.26 -0.81
CA ALA A 206 -6.81 17.13 -0.58
C ALA A 206 -8.11 16.31 -0.47
N LEU A 207 -8.30 15.30 -1.33
CA LEU A 207 -9.43 14.39 -1.21
C LEU A 207 -9.42 13.67 0.15
N TYR A 208 -8.31 13.06 0.56
CA TYR A 208 -8.22 12.34 1.82
C TYR A 208 -8.51 13.24 3.03
N GLU A 209 -8.07 14.49 2.99
CA GLU A 209 -8.39 15.50 4.01
C GLU A 209 -9.89 15.77 4.09
N THR A 210 -10.58 15.92 2.95
CA THR A 210 -12.05 16.05 2.95
C THR A 210 -12.79 14.80 3.47
N LEU A 211 -12.14 13.63 3.41
CA LEU A 211 -12.68 12.37 3.93
C LEU A 211 -12.32 12.14 5.41
N GLY A 212 -11.70 13.12 6.07
CA GLY A 212 -11.43 13.08 7.51
C GLY A 212 -10.09 12.45 7.89
N PHE A 213 -9.16 12.29 6.94
CA PHE A 213 -7.78 11.91 7.22
C PHE A 213 -6.94 13.16 7.48
N GLY A 214 -6.13 13.14 8.53
CA GLY A 214 -5.19 14.22 8.83
C GLY A 214 -3.76 13.76 8.61
N PHE A 215 -2.89 14.70 8.24
CA PHE A 215 -1.45 14.46 8.20
C PHE A 215 -0.96 13.89 9.54
N ARG A 216 -0.11 12.87 9.44
CA ARG A 216 0.63 12.32 10.57
C ARG A 216 2.12 12.59 10.41
N ALA A 217 2.69 12.15 9.30
CA ALA A 217 4.13 12.17 9.08
C ALA A 217 4.47 12.13 7.59
N GLU A 218 5.68 12.59 7.31
CA GLU A 218 6.36 12.34 6.05
C GLU A 218 7.09 10.99 6.12
N VAL A 219 7.01 10.22 5.04
CA VAL A 219 7.71 8.93 4.91
C VAL A 219 8.47 8.89 3.59
N VAL A 220 9.53 8.11 3.53
CA VAL A 220 10.29 7.90 2.29
C VAL A 220 9.99 6.52 1.75
N MET A 221 9.49 6.47 0.51
CA MET A 221 9.39 5.23 -0.25
C MET A 221 10.70 5.03 -1.00
N ALA A 222 11.54 4.12 -0.51
CA ALA A 222 12.79 3.74 -1.15
C ALA A 222 12.63 2.39 -1.84
N VAL A 223 13.03 2.29 -3.10
CA VAL A 223 13.01 1.02 -3.87
C VAL A 223 14.45 0.55 -4.07
N PRO A 224 14.99 -0.24 -3.12
CA PRO A 224 16.29 -0.88 -3.29
C PRO A 224 16.22 -2.04 -4.29
N ASN A 225 17.27 -2.19 -5.10
CA ASN A 225 17.40 -3.24 -6.10
C ASN A 225 18.83 -3.80 -6.18
N LEU A 226 18.98 -5.04 -6.66
CA LEU A 226 20.31 -5.62 -6.88
C LEU A 226 21.06 -4.83 -7.97
N ALA A 227 22.29 -4.42 -7.68
CA ALA A 227 23.15 -3.78 -8.67
C ALA A 227 23.31 -4.68 -9.92
N GLY A 228 23.02 -4.15 -11.11
CA GLY A 228 23.18 -4.87 -12.37
C GLY A 228 22.03 -5.80 -12.79
N HIS A 229 20.95 -5.93 -11.99
CA HIS A 229 19.74 -6.62 -12.45
C HIS A 229 18.84 -5.67 -13.25
N PRO A 230 18.55 -5.94 -14.55
CA PRO A 230 17.44 -5.28 -15.24
C PRO A 230 16.16 -5.73 -14.55
N SER A 231 15.39 -4.76 -14.02
CA SER A 231 14.10 -5.05 -13.40
C SER A 231 13.18 -5.64 -14.47
N GLY A 232 12.81 -6.91 -14.36
CA GLY A 232 11.76 -7.51 -15.21
C GLY A 232 10.35 -6.94 -14.94
N ARG A 233 10.23 -5.96 -14.04
CA ARG A 233 8.96 -5.40 -13.53
C ARG A 233 9.04 -3.88 -13.31
N SER A 234 9.66 -3.15 -14.24
CA SER A 234 10.01 -1.72 -14.16
C SER A 234 8.85 -0.72 -14.05
N ASP A 235 7.59 -1.15 -14.09
CA ASP A 235 6.47 -0.24 -14.36
C ASP A 235 5.51 -0.08 -13.17
N LEU A 236 5.64 -0.88 -12.11
CA LEU A 236 4.72 -0.88 -10.95
C LEU A 236 4.82 0.35 -10.03
N TYR A 237 5.84 1.20 -10.25
CA TYR A 237 6.06 2.45 -9.51
C TYR A 237 6.10 3.68 -10.42
N ARG A 238 5.73 3.55 -11.71
CA ARG A 238 5.65 4.74 -12.56
C ARG A 238 4.60 5.68 -11.98
N ARG A 239 4.94 6.96 -11.93
CA ARG A 239 3.95 8.02 -11.78
C ARG A 239 2.91 7.79 -12.87
N GLY A 240 1.67 7.47 -12.49
CA GLY A 240 0.55 7.59 -13.42
C GLY A 240 0.67 8.96 -14.10
N PRO A 241 0.42 9.08 -15.41
CA PRO A 241 0.78 10.26 -16.17
C PRO A 241 0.22 11.50 -15.48
N GLY A 242 1.11 12.34 -14.94
CA GLY A 242 0.75 13.67 -14.53
C GLY A 242 0.16 14.33 -15.76
N ARG A 243 -1.15 14.59 -15.72
CA ARG A 243 -1.84 15.28 -16.81
C ARG A 243 -1.07 16.57 -17.09
N ARG A 244 -0.38 16.64 -18.24
CA ARG A 244 -0.07 17.91 -18.88
C ARG A 244 -1.36 18.37 -19.58
N GLY A 245 -1.83 19.55 -19.21
CA GLY A 245 -2.74 20.40 -19.98
C GLY A 245 -4.21 19.96 -20.03
N LEU A 246 -5.12 20.82 -19.59
CA LEU A 246 -5.64 21.94 -20.38
C LEU A 246 -5.87 23.14 -19.46
#